data_AF-T0JXD4-F1
#
_entry.id   AF-T0JXD4-F1
#
_cell.length_a   1.000
_cell.length_b   1.000
_cell.length_c   1.000
_cell.angle_alpha   90.00
_cell.angle_beta   90.00
_cell.angle_gamma   90.00
#
_symmetry.space_group_name_H-M   'P 1'
#
loop_
_entity.id
_entity.type
_entity.pdbx_description
1 polymer ?
#
loop_
_entity_poly.entity_id
_entity_poly.type
_entity_poly.pdbx_seq_one_letter_code
_entity_poly.pdbx_strand_id
1 'polypeptide(L)'
;MFALYLTAELEGVTNLRPDDSEGNPFWYTFKVQCTSCREVHDKTVGVNRFENNEMSGSRGEANFVWKCKNCKRESSASIKAAPAAYEQGEPAKQQKVIEFDCRGLEFVEFIPEGEWLAEGADSGTKFTAIELTDGEWFDYDEKAGEEVSIKELKWEIKRA
;
A
#
# COMPACT_ATOMS: atom_id res chain seq x y z
N MET A 1 12.02 2.97 10.13
CA MET A 1 11.30 2.20 9.10
C MET A 1 9.81 2.46 9.31
N PHE A 2 8.99 2.34 8.28
CA PHE A 2 7.54 2.44 8.40
C PHE A 2 6.89 1.19 7.82
N ALA A 3 5.73 0.84 8.33
CA ALA A 3 4.93 -0.29 7.87
C ALA A 3 3.48 0.13 7.73
N LEU A 4 2.85 -0.32 6.64
CA LEU A 4 1.42 -0.15 6.39
C LEU A 4 0.69 -1.39 6.90
N TYR A 5 -0.33 -1.17 7.70
CA TYR A 5 -1.21 -2.21 8.23
C TYR A 5 -2.63 -2.01 7.72
N LEU A 6 -3.31 -3.13 7.46
CA LEU A 6 -4.72 -3.17 7.11
C LEU A 6 -5.49 -3.90 8.21
N THR A 7 -6.69 -3.41 8.51
CA THR A 7 -7.78 -4.20 9.10
C THR A 7 -8.99 -4.02 8.19
N ALA A 8 -9.62 -5.11 7.79
CA ALA A 8 -10.80 -5.11 6.93
C ALA A 8 -11.64 -6.35 7.23
N GLU A 9 -12.96 -6.24 7.04
CA GLU A 9 -13.88 -7.36 7.06
C GLU A 9 -13.92 -7.98 5.66
N LEU A 10 -13.51 -9.24 5.55
CA LEU A 10 -13.60 -10.01 4.30
C LEU A 10 -14.70 -11.05 4.44
N GLU A 11 -15.63 -11.06 3.49
CA GLU A 11 -16.73 -12.02 3.40
C GLU A 11 -16.62 -12.75 2.07
N GLY A 12 -16.47 -14.08 2.13
CA GLY A 12 -16.31 -14.94 0.95
C GLY A 12 -15.01 -14.74 0.15
N VAL A 13 -14.11 -13.83 0.56
CA VAL A 13 -12.78 -13.60 -0.06
C VAL A 13 -11.64 -13.66 0.94
N THR A 14 -10.45 -13.95 0.45
CA THR A 14 -9.18 -13.97 1.18
C THR A 14 -8.04 -13.49 0.28
N ASN A 15 -6.81 -13.48 0.82
CA ASN A 15 -5.58 -13.12 0.10
C ASN A 15 -5.61 -11.73 -0.56
N LEU A 16 -6.27 -10.75 0.07
CA LEU A 16 -6.36 -9.39 -0.45
C LEU A 16 -4.97 -8.73 -0.51
N ARG A 17 -4.55 -8.27 -1.67
CA ARG A 17 -3.23 -7.66 -1.90
C ARG A 17 -3.25 -6.73 -3.11
N PRO A 18 -2.36 -5.73 -3.18
CA PRO A 18 -2.24 -4.93 -4.40
C PRO A 18 -1.69 -5.80 -5.54
N ASP A 19 -2.10 -5.51 -6.79
CA ASP A 19 -1.46 -6.11 -7.96
C ASP A 19 -0.08 -5.47 -8.18
N ASP A 20 0.94 -6.00 -7.50
CA ASP A 20 2.31 -5.47 -7.50
C ASP A 20 3.30 -6.40 -8.20
N SER A 21 3.20 -6.46 -9.52
CA SER A 21 4.11 -7.23 -10.39
C SER A 21 5.03 -6.31 -11.20
N GLU A 22 6.11 -6.84 -11.78
CA GLU A 22 7.00 -6.03 -12.61
C GLU A 22 6.31 -5.56 -13.91
N GLY A 23 5.36 -6.34 -14.41
CA GLY A 23 4.54 -5.99 -15.59
C GLY A 23 3.37 -5.05 -15.28
N ASN A 24 2.89 -5.07 -14.03
CA ASN A 24 1.89 -4.13 -13.51
C ASN A 24 2.34 -3.61 -12.13
N PRO A 25 3.25 -2.62 -12.09
CA PRO A 25 3.82 -2.14 -10.84
C PRO A 25 2.80 -1.34 -10.02
N PHE A 26 2.61 -1.68 -8.75
CA PHE A 26 1.66 -0.95 -7.89
C PHE A 26 2.27 0.34 -7.34
N TRP A 27 1.51 1.45 -7.39
CA TRP A 27 1.95 2.75 -6.87
C TRP A 27 1.39 3.00 -5.47
N TYR A 28 2.19 2.73 -4.45
CA TYR A 28 1.83 3.01 -3.07
C TYR A 28 1.80 4.52 -2.83
N THR A 29 0.60 5.08 -2.76
CA THR A 29 0.38 6.54 -2.77
C THR A 29 0.15 7.08 -1.37
N PHE A 30 0.90 8.13 -0.99
CA PHE A 30 0.87 8.72 0.34
C PHE A 30 0.83 10.24 0.32
N LYS A 31 0.21 10.84 1.35
CA LYS A 31 0.60 12.19 1.80
C LYS A 31 1.84 12.08 2.68
N VAL A 32 2.81 12.98 2.51
CA VAL A 32 4.10 12.89 3.20
C VAL A 32 4.50 14.21 3.84
N GLN A 33 5.26 14.11 4.92
CA GLN A 33 5.80 15.24 5.67
C GLN A 33 7.32 15.16 5.73
N CYS A 34 8.00 16.28 5.47
CA CYS A 34 9.44 16.39 5.65
C CYS A 34 9.78 16.39 7.15
N THR A 35 10.67 15.50 7.58
CA THR A 35 11.05 15.42 9.01
C THR A 35 11.94 16.58 9.46
N SER A 36 12.53 17.31 8.51
CA SER A 36 13.44 18.42 8.81
C SER A 36 12.72 19.73 9.10
N CYS A 37 11.78 20.12 8.23
CA CYS A 37 11.09 21.42 8.35
C CYS A 37 9.60 21.26 8.65
N ARG A 38 9.11 20.03 8.81
CA ARG A 38 7.71 19.69 9.12
C ARG A 38 6.70 20.14 8.07
N GLU A 39 7.16 20.43 6.86
CA GLU A 39 6.27 20.75 5.75
C GLU A 39 5.66 19.48 5.16
N VAL A 40 4.34 19.49 5.05
CA VAL A 40 3.57 18.48 4.31
C VAL A 40 3.66 18.81 2.83
N HIS A 41 3.97 17.81 1.99
CA HIS A 41 4.04 18.01 0.55
C HIS A 41 2.66 18.38 -0.02
N ASP A 42 2.65 19.29 -1.00
CA ASP A 42 1.43 19.85 -1.60
C ASP A 42 0.65 18.82 -2.42
N LYS A 43 1.33 17.77 -2.88
CA LYS A 43 0.77 16.66 -3.63
C LYS A 43 1.00 15.33 -2.92
N THR A 44 0.24 14.33 -3.29
CA THR A 44 0.54 12.94 -2.95
C THR A 44 1.81 12.48 -3.67
N VAL A 45 2.47 11.48 -3.13
CA VAL A 45 3.65 10.85 -3.72
C VAL A 45 3.41 9.36 -3.86
N GLY A 46 3.76 8.81 -5.02
CA GLY A 46 3.75 7.37 -5.26
C GLY A 46 5.14 6.79 -5.02
N VAL A 47 5.20 5.64 -4.36
CA VAL A 47 6.42 4.82 -4.26
C VAL A 47 6.12 3.48 -4.92
N ASN A 48 6.99 3.04 -5.81
CA ASN A 48 6.83 1.77 -6.52
C ASN A 48 8.04 0.85 -6.28
N ARG A 49 7.84 -0.46 -6.10
CA ARG A 49 8.93 -1.40 -5.74
C ARG A 49 10.01 -1.58 -6.82
N PHE A 50 9.69 -1.29 -8.07
CA PHE A 50 10.54 -1.54 -9.23
C PHE A 50 11.23 -0.29 -9.78
N GLU A 51 10.85 0.90 -9.30
CA GLU A 51 11.56 2.16 -9.57
C GLU A 51 12.95 2.13 -8.92
N ASN A 52 13.97 2.62 -9.61
CA ASN A 52 15.30 2.83 -9.03
C ASN A 52 15.81 4.22 -9.41
N ASN A 53 15.99 5.05 -8.39
CA ASN A 53 16.42 6.43 -8.52
C ASN A 53 17.74 6.64 -7.77
N GLU A 54 18.71 7.28 -8.42
CA GLU A 54 19.99 7.61 -7.81
C GLU A 54 19.82 8.66 -6.69
N MET A 55 20.49 8.44 -5.56
CA MET A 55 20.52 9.40 -4.46
C MET A 55 21.70 10.36 -4.58
N SER A 56 21.49 11.65 -4.30
CA SER A 56 22.57 12.62 -4.46
C SER A 56 23.64 12.48 -3.39
N GLY A 57 24.91 12.49 -3.80
CA GLY A 57 26.05 12.39 -2.87
C GLY A 57 26.23 11.02 -2.21
N SER A 58 25.54 9.99 -2.71
CA SER A 58 25.65 8.59 -2.27
C SER A 58 25.85 7.67 -3.47
N ARG A 59 26.27 6.42 -3.24
CA ARG A 59 26.22 5.33 -4.24
C ARG A 59 24.95 4.49 -4.12
N GLY A 60 24.00 4.90 -3.28
CA GLY A 60 22.75 4.19 -3.04
C GLY A 60 21.65 4.60 -4.01
N GLU A 61 20.75 3.65 -4.28
CA GLU A 61 19.52 3.86 -5.02
C GLU A 61 18.32 3.72 -4.09
N ALA A 62 17.20 4.35 -4.43
CA ALA A 62 15.94 4.23 -3.74
C ALA A 62 14.77 4.20 -4.72
N ASN A 63 13.65 3.63 -4.29
CA ASN A 63 12.43 3.62 -5.10
C ASN A 63 11.82 5.01 -5.28
N PHE A 64 12.07 5.91 -4.34
CA PHE A 64 11.63 7.29 -4.38
C PHE A 64 12.70 8.19 -3.81
N VAL A 65 13.01 9.30 -4.51
CA VAL A 65 13.91 10.36 -4.05
C VAL A 65 13.23 11.71 -4.28
N TRP A 66 13.19 12.54 -3.23
CA TRP A 66 12.57 13.87 -3.30
C TRP A 66 13.38 14.89 -2.53
N LYS A 67 13.47 16.10 -3.09
CA LYS A 67 14.09 17.26 -2.43
C LYS A 67 13.01 18.22 -1.95
N CYS A 68 12.94 18.43 -0.63
CA CYS A 68 11.97 19.33 -0.03
C CYS A 68 12.06 20.74 -0.63
N LYS A 69 10.94 21.26 -1.15
CA LYS A 69 10.91 22.58 -1.80
C LYS A 69 11.28 23.72 -0.85
N ASN A 70 10.97 23.58 0.43
CA ASN A 70 11.27 24.58 1.45
C ASN A 70 12.70 24.49 1.99
N CYS A 71 13.03 23.41 2.72
CA CYS A 71 14.35 23.30 3.37
C CYS A 71 15.47 22.72 2.47
N LYS A 72 15.15 22.33 1.23
CA LYS A 72 16.08 21.75 0.25
C LYS A 72 16.76 20.45 0.67
N ARG A 73 16.37 19.83 1.79
CA ARG A 73 16.88 18.52 2.19
C ARG A 73 16.30 17.42 1.30
N GLU A 74 17.16 16.49 0.92
CA GLU A 74 16.77 15.28 0.21
C GLU A 74 16.18 14.25 1.18
N SER A 75 15.17 13.52 0.70
CA SER A 75 14.49 12.44 1.37
C SER A 75 14.33 11.28 0.40
N SER A 76 14.27 10.07 0.92
CA SER A 76 14.08 8.87 0.12
C SER A 76 13.17 7.85 0.79
N ALA A 77 12.60 6.95 -0.01
CA ALA A 77 11.86 5.78 0.46
C ALA A 77 12.18 4.58 -0.42
N SER A 78 12.34 3.41 0.20
CA SER A 78 12.56 2.13 -0.50
C SER A 78 11.68 1.01 0.07
N ILE A 79 11.18 0.14 -0.80
CA ILE A 79 10.41 -1.07 -0.52
C ILE A 79 11.36 -2.26 -0.68
N LYS A 80 11.49 -3.09 0.35
CA LYS A 80 12.47 -4.20 0.36
C LYS A 80 11.89 -5.55 -0.02
N ALA A 81 10.58 -5.71 0.07
CA ALA A 81 9.89 -6.96 -0.17
C ALA A 81 8.55 -6.70 -0.87
N ALA A 82 8.05 -7.73 -1.56
CA ALA A 82 6.69 -7.72 -2.07
C ALA A 82 5.67 -7.58 -0.91
N PRO A 83 4.47 -7.04 -1.17
CA PRO A 83 3.40 -6.96 -0.20
C PRO A 83 2.99 -8.35 0.28
N ALA A 84 2.66 -8.46 1.57
CA ALA A 84 1.98 -9.62 2.12
C ALA A 84 0.48 -9.52 1.84
N ALA A 85 -0.15 -10.66 1.60
CA ALA A 85 -1.58 -10.74 1.44
C ALA A 85 -2.27 -10.60 2.81
N TYR A 86 -3.38 -9.87 2.84
CA TYR A 86 -4.29 -9.81 3.97
C TYR A 86 -5.23 -11.01 3.91
N GLU A 87 -5.06 -11.93 4.85
CA GLU A 87 -5.88 -13.14 4.95
C GLU A 87 -7.17 -12.85 5.71
N GLN A 88 -8.25 -13.55 5.35
CA GLN A 88 -9.52 -13.49 6.09
C GLN A 88 -9.32 -13.97 7.53
N GLY A 89 -10.03 -13.35 8.48
CA GLY A 89 -10.07 -13.82 9.86
C GLY A 89 -11.28 -13.30 10.61
N GLU A 90 -11.80 -14.12 11.53
CA GLU A 90 -12.93 -13.78 12.40
C GLU A 90 -12.48 -13.83 13.88
N PRO A 91 -12.49 -12.70 14.60
CA PRO A 91 -12.76 -11.34 14.12
C PRO A 91 -11.65 -10.83 13.19
N ALA A 92 -11.94 -9.77 12.43
CA ALA A 92 -10.94 -9.07 11.62
C ALA A 92 -9.74 -8.64 12.48
N LYS A 93 -8.53 -8.97 12.02
CA LYS A 93 -7.29 -8.66 12.74
C LYS A 93 -6.42 -7.78 11.89
N GLN A 94 -5.73 -6.86 12.55
CA GLN A 94 -4.73 -6.05 11.90
C GLN A 94 -3.58 -6.90 11.37
N GLN A 95 -3.22 -6.75 10.10
CA GLN A 95 -2.10 -7.44 9.47
C GLN A 95 -1.20 -6.45 8.73
N LYS A 96 0.09 -6.78 8.65
CA LYS A 96 1.09 -5.96 7.97
C LYS A 96 1.03 -6.25 6.48
N VAL A 97 0.82 -5.23 5.66
CA VAL A 97 0.78 -5.36 4.20
C VAL A 97 2.16 -5.16 3.61
N ILE A 98 2.86 -4.07 3.97
CA ILE A 98 4.15 -3.74 3.36
C ILE A 98 5.01 -2.83 4.25
N GLU A 99 6.32 -2.87 4.04
CA GLU A 99 7.31 -2.07 4.77
C GLU A 99 8.13 -1.15 3.86
N PHE A 100 8.45 0.03 4.39
CA PHE A 100 9.18 1.08 3.73
C PHE A 100 10.37 1.55 4.58
N ASP A 101 11.54 1.64 3.97
CA ASP A 101 12.73 2.27 4.54
C ASP A 101 12.77 3.74 4.12
N CYS A 102 12.28 4.63 5.00
CA CYS A 102 12.19 6.06 4.73
C CYS A 102 13.33 6.84 5.41
N ARG A 103 13.87 7.84 4.70
CA ARG A 103 14.87 8.79 5.21
C ARG A 103 14.41 10.20 4.88
N GLY A 104 14.38 11.10 5.87
CA GLY A 104 14.03 12.51 5.68
C GLY A 104 12.53 12.83 5.50
N LEU A 105 11.69 11.80 5.38
CA LEU A 105 10.23 11.91 5.28
C LEU A 105 9.51 10.96 6.25
N GLU A 106 8.27 11.30 6.56
CA GLU A 106 7.31 10.43 7.23
C GLU A 106 6.00 10.40 6.44
N PHE A 107 5.34 9.25 6.38
CA PHE A 107 4.02 9.11 5.77
C PHE A 107 2.95 9.59 6.73
N VAL A 108 1.97 10.32 6.21
CA VAL A 108 0.87 10.93 6.97
C VAL A 108 -0.42 10.14 6.73
N GLU A 109 -0.70 9.81 5.48
CA GLU A 109 -1.94 9.18 5.04
C GLU A 109 -1.65 8.30 3.85
N PHE A 110 -2.21 7.09 3.84
CA PHE A 110 -2.18 6.18 2.70
C PHE A 110 -3.45 6.33 1.89
N ILE A 111 -3.32 6.30 0.57
CA ILE A 111 -4.42 6.40 -0.38
C ILE A 111 -4.43 5.08 -1.17
N PRO A 112 -5.43 4.20 -0.97
CA PRO A 112 -5.47 2.85 -1.53
C PRO A 112 -5.90 2.84 -3.02
N GLU A 113 -5.47 3.83 -3.78
CA GLU A 113 -5.67 3.91 -5.24
C GLU A 113 -4.89 2.81 -5.96
N GLY A 114 -5.42 2.36 -7.08
CA GLY A 114 -4.86 1.27 -7.89
C GLY A 114 -5.66 -0.02 -7.76
N GLU A 115 -5.23 -1.03 -8.52
CA GLU A 115 -5.92 -2.30 -8.62
C GLU A 115 -5.45 -3.30 -7.55
N TRP A 116 -6.43 -3.92 -6.89
CA TRP A 116 -6.21 -4.96 -5.91
C TRP A 116 -6.67 -6.32 -6.44
N LEU A 117 -6.14 -7.36 -5.81
CA LEU A 117 -6.42 -8.76 -6.08
C LEU A 117 -6.97 -9.40 -4.82
N ALA A 118 -7.97 -10.27 -4.99
CA ALA A 118 -8.45 -11.15 -3.94
C ALA A 118 -8.82 -12.51 -4.53
N GLU A 119 -9.08 -13.49 -3.66
CA GLU A 119 -9.42 -14.84 -4.06
C GLU A 119 -10.64 -15.31 -3.27
N GLY A 120 -11.60 -15.96 -3.93
CA GLY A 120 -12.74 -16.59 -3.28
C GLY A 120 -12.23 -17.58 -2.24
N ALA A 121 -12.69 -17.45 -1.00
CA ALA A 121 -12.14 -18.16 0.16
C ALA A 121 -12.20 -19.69 -0.03
N ASP A 122 -13.33 -20.18 -0.55
CA ASP A 122 -13.58 -21.61 -0.75
C ASP A 122 -13.44 -22.05 -2.21
N SER A 123 -13.74 -21.17 -3.17
CA SER A 123 -13.79 -21.49 -4.60
C SER A 123 -12.43 -21.32 -5.32
N GLY A 124 -11.54 -20.51 -4.75
CA GLY A 124 -10.33 -20.02 -5.42
C GLY A 124 -10.58 -19.13 -6.64
N THR A 125 -11.81 -18.64 -6.85
CA THR A 125 -12.14 -17.64 -7.88
C THR A 125 -11.21 -16.44 -7.74
N LYS A 126 -10.65 -15.94 -8.84
CA LYS A 126 -9.74 -14.81 -8.82
C LYS A 126 -10.53 -13.53 -9.07
N PHE A 127 -10.46 -12.60 -8.13
CA PHE A 127 -10.99 -11.26 -8.26
C PHE A 127 -9.84 -10.31 -8.56
N THR A 128 -9.99 -9.52 -9.61
CA THR A 128 -8.97 -8.60 -10.15
C THR A 128 -9.59 -7.22 -10.35
N ALA A 129 -8.77 -6.18 -10.49
CA ALA A 129 -9.24 -4.79 -10.67
C ALA A 129 -10.19 -4.34 -9.54
N ILE A 130 -9.93 -4.80 -8.32
CA ILE A 130 -10.67 -4.36 -7.13
C ILE A 130 -10.23 -2.93 -6.81
N GLU A 131 -11.18 -2.00 -6.71
CA GLU A 131 -10.96 -0.61 -6.31
C GLU A 131 -11.43 -0.42 -4.86
N LEU A 132 -10.57 0.15 -4.01
CA LEU A 132 -10.81 0.29 -2.57
C LEU A 132 -10.90 1.74 -2.10
N THR A 133 -10.95 2.70 -3.03
CA THR A 133 -10.99 4.14 -2.72
C THR A 133 -12.26 4.57 -2.02
N ASP A 134 -13.37 3.86 -2.25
CA ASP A 134 -14.67 4.14 -1.64
C ASP A 134 -14.82 3.51 -0.24
N GLY A 135 -13.82 2.73 0.20
CA GLY A 135 -13.81 2.10 1.51
C GLY A 135 -14.62 0.80 1.62
N GLU A 136 -15.17 0.33 0.51
CA GLU A 136 -15.86 -0.96 0.40
C GLU A 136 -15.85 -1.48 -1.04
N TRP A 137 -16.02 -2.79 -1.19
CA TRP A 137 -16.15 -3.47 -2.48
C TRP A 137 -17.05 -4.69 -2.34
N PHE A 138 -17.85 -4.96 -3.38
CA PHE A 138 -18.80 -6.07 -3.43
C PHE A 138 -18.78 -6.71 -4.80
N ASP A 139 -18.93 -8.03 -4.85
CA ASP A 139 -19.07 -8.81 -6.07
C ASP A 139 -19.79 -10.14 -5.77
N TYR A 140 -19.86 -11.03 -6.76
CA TYR A 140 -20.50 -12.34 -6.62
C TYR A 140 -19.56 -13.46 -7.09
N ASP A 141 -19.36 -14.46 -6.25
CA ASP A 141 -18.59 -15.65 -6.62
C ASP A 141 -19.50 -16.69 -7.27
N GLU A 142 -19.60 -16.65 -8.60
CA GLU A 142 -20.40 -17.60 -9.39
C GLU A 142 -20.07 -19.07 -9.12
N LYS A 143 -18.85 -19.41 -8.70
CA LYS A 143 -18.48 -20.80 -8.40
C LYS A 143 -18.96 -21.25 -7.03
N ALA A 144 -19.00 -20.34 -6.06
CA ALA A 144 -19.53 -20.60 -4.73
C ALA A 144 -21.06 -20.43 -4.68
N GLY A 145 -21.62 -19.60 -5.56
CA GLY A 145 -23.03 -19.21 -5.54
C GLY A 145 -23.36 -18.22 -4.41
N GLU A 146 -22.38 -17.41 -3.99
CA GLU A 146 -22.47 -16.52 -2.82
C GLU A 146 -21.95 -15.11 -3.14
N GLU A 147 -22.47 -14.12 -2.40
CA GLU A 147 -21.95 -12.74 -2.45
C GLU A 147 -20.60 -12.66 -1.73
N VAL A 148 -19.72 -11.81 -2.22
CA VAL A 148 -18.42 -11.55 -1.60
C VAL A 148 -18.24 -10.06 -1.34
N SER A 149 -17.52 -9.70 -0.28
CA SER A 149 -17.28 -8.29 0.03
C SER A 149 -15.99 -8.03 0.81
N ILE A 150 -15.52 -6.79 0.68
CA ILE A 150 -14.43 -6.19 1.45
C ILE A 150 -15.00 -4.91 2.06
N LYS A 151 -15.05 -4.81 3.39
CA LYS A 151 -15.68 -3.69 4.11
C LYS A 151 -14.79 -3.18 5.25
N GLU A 152 -15.17 -2.04 5.81
CA GLU A 152 -14.58 -1.47 7.02
C GLU A 152 -13.05 -1.31 6.94
N LEU A 153 -12.55 -0.86 5.78
CA LEU A 153 -11.12 -0.72 5.54
C LEU A 153 -10.51 0.33 6.47
N LYS A 154 -9.58 -0.13 7.30
CA LYS A 154 -8.79 0.70 8.20
C LYS A 154 -7.31 0.56 7.92
N TRP A 155 -6.72 1.63 7.40
CA TRP A 155 -5.29 1.74 7.13
C TRP A 155 -4.55 2.41 8.29
N GLU A 156 -3.47 1.79 8.75
CA GLU A 156 -2.62 2.34 9.80
C GLU A 156 -1.14 2.34 9.36
N ILE A 157 -0.50 3.51 9.46
CA ILE A 157 0.95 3.66 9.25
C ILE A 157 1.63 3.62 10.61
N LYS A 158 2.56 2.70 10.80
CA LYS A 158 3.33 2.57 12.06
C LYS A 158 4.81 2.66 11.80
N ARG A 159 5.56 3.20 12.77
CA ARG A 159 7.02 3.06 12.79
C ARG A 159 7.35 1.62 13.14
N ALA A 160 8.16 0.99 12.30
CA ALA A 160 8.75 -0.33 12.50
C ALA A 160 10.16 -0.20 13.08
#